data_AF-A0ABD2MZ17-F1
#
_entry.id   AF-A0ABD2MZ17-F1
#
_cell.length_a   1.000
_cell.length_b   1.000
_cell.length_c   1.000
_cell.angle_alpha   90.00
_cell.angle_beta   90.00
_cell.angle_gamma   90.00
#
_symmetry.space_group_name_H-M   'P 1'
#
loop_
_entity.id
_entity.type
_entity.pdbx_description
1 polymer ?
#
loop_
_entity_poly.entity_id
_entity_poly.type
_entity_poly.pdbx_seq_one_letter_code
_entity_poly.pdbx_strand_id
1 'polypeptide(L)'
;MEELILFGKIKIGSLLMVPRFVFILFLGQSFTFNARTLNRQIQIVFIIFLSYMMNLLFNTRLTYLLNGLNREHKIVSLEECVDHGLIIGCPRGTAVYFNDTPKMAAYLEDHFFNCDTTYACMERVAFKRDMVTCNSIRRLHYKNIIDGDTGQSLVEKLYPPLYRRLLVMYFRKGHPVFSVFNVNLNRLIQSGITEKIMKKYEKFVEIIEPPLSEAVSLKLAHIVAPLFIWIVGNVISILSFFMEKQITHAEKFTK
;
A
#
# COMPACT_ATOMS: atom_id res chain seq x y z
N MET A 1 39.57 -2.60 -43.39
CA MET A 1 39.95 -3.77 -42.59
C MET A 1 41.35 -3.53 -41.99
N GLU A 2 41.56 -2.36 -41.38
CA GLU A 2 42.86 -1.87 -40.88
C GLU A 2 42.78 -1.25 -39.47
N GLU A 3 41.68 -1.42 -38.75
CA GLU A 3 41.53 -0.89 -37.37
C GLU A 3 41.87 -1.89 -36.26
N LEU A 4 42.36 -3.09 -36.58
CA LEU A 4 42.52 -4.17 -35.59
C LEU A 4 43.91 -4.29 -34.93
N ILE A 5 44.87 -3.42 -35.28
CA ILE A 5 46.26 -3.55 -34.78
C ILE A 5 46.61 -2.56 -33.64
N LEU A 6 45.69 -1.66 -33.24
CA LEU A 6 45.99 -0.63 -32.23
C LEU A 6 45.79 -1.08 -30.76
N PHE A 7 45.99 -2.36 -30.45
CA PHE A 7 45.89 -2.92 -29.10
C PHE A 7 47.23 -3.36 -28.49
N GLY A 8 48.37 -3.01 -29.11
CA GLY A 8 49.69 -3.56 -28.77
C GLY A 8 50.36 -3.14 -27.45
N LYS A 9 49.88 -2.14 -26.71
CA LYS A 9 50.42 -1.77 -25.38
C LYS A 9 49.35 -1.17 -24.46
N ILE A 10 48.31 -1.95 -24.15
CA ILE A 10 47.47 -1.66 -22.98
C ILE A 10 48.31 -1.98 -21.74
N LYS A 11 48.79 -0.95 -21.03
CA LYS A 11 49.29 -1.12 -19.65
C LYS A 11 48.19 -1.84 -18.87
N ILE A 12 48.50 -2.98 -18.23
CA ILE A 12 47.53 -3.80 -17.48
C ILE A 12 46.66 -2.97 -16.51
N GLY A 13 47.20 -1.85 -15.98
CA GLY A 13 46.45 -0.88 -15.18
C GLY A 13 45.26 -0.19 -15.88
N SER A 14 45.23 -0.09 -17.21
CA SER A 14 44.09 0.52 -17.92
C SER A 14 42.94 -0.46 -18.17
N LEU A 15 43.17 -1.78 -18.11
CA LEU A 15 42.10 -2.77 -18.27
C LEU A 15 41.19 -2.84 -17.03
N LEU A 16 41.77 -2.71 -15.83
CA LEU A 16 41.04 -2.70 -14.55
C LEU A 16 40.25 -1.40 -14.29
N MET A 17 40.59 -0.30 -14.98
CA MET A 17 39.90 0.98 -14.80
C MET A 17 38.48 0.99 -15.40
N VAL A 18 38.26 0.30 -16.51
CA VAL A 18 36.95 0.27 -17.20
C VAL A 18 35.85 -0.35 -16.32
N PRO A 19 35.98 -1.57 -15.76
CA PRO A 19 34.94 -2.14 -14.91
C PRO A 19 34.72 -1.34 -13.63
N ARG A 20 35.77 -0.76 -13.04
CA ARG A 20 35.64 0.15 -11.89
C ARG A 20 34.82 1.40 -12.24
N PHE A 21 35.09 2.00 -13.39
CA PHE A 21 34.36 3.17 -13.87
C PHE A 21 32.88 2.86 -14.09
N VAL A 22 32.57 1.75 -14.75
CA VAL A 22 31.18 1.30 -14.96
C VAL A 22 30.48 1.06 -13.62
N PHE A 23 31.15 0.40 -12.67
CA PHE A 23 30.58 0.15 -11.34
C PHE A 23 30.29 1.45 -10.57
N ILE A 24 31.20 2.42 -10.59
CA ILE A 24 31.00 3.75 -9.96
C ILE A 24 29.81 4.49 -10.58
N LEU A 25 29.67 4.43 -11.91
CA LEU A 25 28.52 5.03 -12.60
C LEU A 25 27.20 4.35 -12.23
N PHE A 26 27.18 3.01 -12.12
CA PHE A 26 25.99 2.28 -11.68
C PHE A 26 25.58 2.67 -10.26
N LEU A 27 26.55 2.91 -9.36
CA LEU A 27 26.29 3.41 -8.01
C LEU A 27 25.82 4.88 -7.96
N GLY A 28 25.75 5.58 -9.11
CA GLY A 28 25.34 6.98 -9.18
C GLY A 28 26.37 7.95 -8.61
N GLN A 29 27.62 7.53 -8.44
CA GLN A 29 28.69 8.41 -7.98
C GLN A 29 29.27 9.22 -9.13
N SER A 30 29.64 10.47 -8.85
CA SER A 30 30.30 11.33 -9.83
C SER A 30 31.77 10.91 -10.02
N PHE A 31 32.23 10.92 -11.27
CA PHE A 31 33.61 10.64 -11.61
C PHE A 31 34.11 11.61 -12.66
N THR A 32 35.29 12.20 -12.44
CA THR A 32 35.93 13.09 -13.41
C THR A 32 36.74 12.27 -14.40
N PHE A 33 36.24 12.09 -15.63
CA PHE A 33 36.97 11.44 -16.71
C PHE A 33 37.21 12.41 -17.87
N ASN A 34 38.46 12.57 -18.29
CA ASN A 34 38.80 13.42 -19.43
C ASN A 34 38.95 12.56 -20.70
N ALA A 35 37.87 12.42 -21.46
CA ALA A 35 37.87 11.73 -22.74
C ALA A 35 38.36 12.66 -23.86
N ARG A 36 39.56 12.38 -24.41
CA ARG A 36 40.17 13.19 -25.48
C ARG A 36 39.57 12.98 -26.88
N THR A 37 38.89 11.86 -27.13
CA THR A 37 38.35 11.51 -28.46
C THR A 37 36.84 11.50 -28.48
N LEU A 38 36.24 12.00 -29.57
CA LEU A 38 34.78 12.09 -29.75
C LEU A 38 34.09 10.73 -29.56
N ASN A 39 34.62 9.67 -30.16
CA ASN A 39 34.04 8.32 -30.05
C ASN A 39 33.98 7.83 -28.59
N ARG A 40 34.99 8.15 -27.77
CA ARG A 40 34.97 7.79 -26.34
C ARG A 40 33.98 8.63 -25.55
N GLN A 41 33.81 9.91 -25.89
CA GLN A 41 32.80 10.76 -25.26
C GLN A 41 31.39 10.20 -25.52
N ILE A 42 31.10 9.83 -26.77
CA ILE A 42 29.81 9.21 -27.14
C ILE A 42 29.56 7.92 -26.36
N GLN A 43 30.57 7.03 -26.27
CA GLN A 43 30.47 5.79 -25.49
C GLN A 43 30.19 6.07 -24.00
N ILE A 44 30.87 7.04 -23.39
CA ILE A 44 30.66 7.41 -21.98
C ILE A 44 29.25 7.96 -21.78
N VAL A 45 28.79 8.88 -22.65
CA VAL A 45 27.43 9.42 -22.58
C VAL A 45 26.39 8.30 -22.67
N PHE A 46 26.60 7.34 -23.58
CA PHE A 46 25.71 6.19 -23.72
C PHE A 46 25.69 5.31 -22.45
N ILE A 47 26.85 5.03 -21.84
CA ILE A 47 26.94 4.26 -20.59
C ILE A 47 26.26 5.00 -19.43
N ILE A 48 26.44 6.32 -19.33
CA ILE A 48 25.78 7.16 -18.31
C ILE A 48 24.26 7.09 -18.49
N PHE A 49 23.78 7.25 -19.73
CA PHE A 49 22.36 7.15 -20.05
C PHE A 49 21.78 5.76 -19.68
N LEU A 50 22.48 4.68 -20.04
CA LEU A 50 22.08 3.32 -19.68
C LEU A 50 22.03 3.11 -18.16
N SER A 51 23.05 3.58 -17.43
CA SER A 51 23.13 3.49 -15.98
C SER A 51 21.98 4.25 -15.31
N TYR A 52 21.67 5.44 -15.82
CA TYR A 52 20.53 6.24 -15.38
C TYR A 52 19.20 5.51 -15.58
N MET A 53 18.96 4.93 -16.77
CA MET A 53 17.75 4.17 -17.06
C MET A 53 17.59 2.95 -16.16
N MET A 54 18.68 2.21 -15.90
CA MET A 54 18.67 1.05 -14.99
C MET A 54 18.35 1.46 -13.56
N ASN A 55 18.96 2.55 -13.06
CA ASN A 55 18.67 3.09 -11.72
C ASN A 55 17.23 3.57 -11.59
N LEU A 56 16.68 4.22 -12.63
CA LEU A 56 15.28 4.63 -12.65
C LEU A 56 14.32 3.44 -12.58
N LEU A 57 14.57 2.40 -13.40
CA LEU A 57 13.78 1.17 -13.40
C LEU A 57 13.84 0.46 -12.06
N PHE A 58 15.04 0.33 -11.50
CA PHE A 58 15.24 -0.27 -10.18
C PHE A 58 14.50 0.50 -9.10
N ASN A 59 14.67 1.82 -9.01
CA ASN A 59 14.00 2.65 -8.01
C ASN A 59 12.48 2.62 -8.16
N THR A 60 11.96 2.61 -9.38
CA THR A 60 10.52 2.50 -9.63
C THR A 60 9.98 1.15 -9.17
N ARG A 61 10.67 0.05 -9.49
CA ARG A 61 10.28 -1.30 -9.07
C ARG A 61 10.42 -1.50 -7.57
N LEU A 62 11.50 -0.99 -6.97
CA LEU A 62 11.71 -1.04 -5.53
C LEU A 62 10.62 -0.25 -4.80
N THR A 63 10.32 0.96 -5.26
CA THR A 63 9.22 1.79 -4.71
C THR A 63 7.88 1.07 -4.85
N TYR A 64 7.62 0.46 -6.01
CA TYR A 64 6.41 -0.33 -6.23
C TYR A 64 6.33 -1.54 -5.29
N LEU A 65 7.43 -2.27 -5.10
CA LEU A 65 7.48 -3.41 -4.18
C LEU A 65 7.29 -2.96 -2.73
N LEU A 66 8.00 -1.92 -2.28
CA LEU A 66 7.88 -1.38 -0.93
C LEU A 66 6.46 -0.85 -0.65
N ASN A 67 5.80 -0.27 -1.65
CA ASN A 67 4.42 0.19 -1.54
C ASN A 67 3.38 -0.94 -1.71
N GLY A 68 3.73 -2.00 -2.43
CA GLY A 68 2.84 -3.10 -2.82
C GLY A 68 2.86 -4.30 -1.87
N LEU A 69 3.94 -4.49 -1.10
CA LEU A 69 4.13 -5.63 -0.18
C LEU A 69 3.05 -5.77 0.90
N ASN A 70 2.22 -4.73 1.13
CA ASN A 70 1.13 -4.75 2.11
C ASN A 70 -0.27 -4.63 1.50
N ARG A 71 -0.42 -4.76 0.18
CA ARG A 71 -1.74 -4.76 -0.45
C ARG A 71 -2.11 -6.18 -0.83
N GLU A 72 -2.51 -6.97 0.17
CA GLU A 72 -3.38 -8.13 -0.11
C GLU A 72 -4.54 -7.66 -1.00
N HIS A 73 -5.00 -8.51 -1.91
CA HIS A 73 -6.13 -8.17 -2.79
C HIS A 73 -7.31 -7.76 -1.91
N LYS A 74 -7.64 -6.47 -1.97
CA LYS A 74 -8.74 -5.93 -1.20
C LYS A 74 -10.02 -6.32 -1.89
N ILE A 75 -10.90 -7.00 -1.17
CA ILE A 75 -12.25 -7.29 -1.64
C ILE A 75 -12.96 -5.95 -1.78
N VAL A 76 -13.33 -5.58 -3.00
CA VAL A 76 -13.96 -4.28 -3.28
C VAL A 76 -15.47 -4.37 -3.45
N SER A 77 -16.00 -5.56 -3.72
CA SER A 77 -17.41 -5.76 -4.05
C SER A 77 -18.04 -6.91 -3.28
N LEU A 78 -19.38 -6.91 -3.22
CA LEU A 78 -20.13 -8.01 -2.62
C LEU A 78 -20.01 -9.28 -3.47
N GLU A 79 -19.92 -9.14 -4.80
CA GLU A 79 -19.72 -10.25 -5.72
C GLU A 79 -18.40 -10.96 -5.46
N GLU A 80 -17.31 -10.21 -5.23
CA GLU A 80 -16.03 -10.79 -4.84
C GLU A 80 -16.12 -11.51 -3.49
N CYS A 81 -16.91 -10.99 -2.52
CA CYS A 81 -17.13 -11.70 -1.26
C CYS A 81 -17.73 -13.09 -1.49
N VAL A 82 -18.70 -13.18 -2.41
CA VAL A 82 -19.35 -14.45 -2.77
C VAL A 82 -18.40 -15.37 -3.51
N ASP A 83 -17.64 -14.84 -4.47
CA ASP A 83 -16.69 -15.64 -5.26
C ASP A 83 -15.52 -16.16 -4.40
N HIS A 84 -15.17 -15.45 -3.31
CA HIS A 84 -14.22 -15.91 -2.29
C HIS A 84 -14.85 -16.82 -1.21
N GLY A 85 -16.14 -17.13 -1.28
CA GLY A 85 -16.82 -18.02 -0.34
C GLY A 85 -17.01 -17.45 1.06
N LEU A 86 -17.08 -16.12 1.19
CA LEU A 86 -17.34 -15.48 2.49
C LEU A 86 -18.80 -15.66 2.91
N ILE A 87 -19.01 -15.92 4.20
CA ILE A 87 -20.34 -16.09 4.79
C ILE A 87 -21.02 -14.72 4.88
N ILE A 88 -22.31 -14.63 4.52
CA ILE A 88 -23.07 -13.39 4.69
C ILE A 88 -23.75 -13.42 6.06
N GLY A 89 -23.22 -12.63 6.99
CA GLY A 89 -23.72 -12.51 8.35
C GLY A 89 -24.66 -11.32 8.50
N CYS A 90 -25.87 -11.52 9.00
CA CYS A 90 -26.81 -10.42 9.26
C CYS A 90 -27.88 -10.78 10.30
N PRO A 91 -28.45 -9.79 11.03
CA PRO A 91 -29.64 -10.03 11.85
C PRO A 91 -30.85 -10.49 11.02
N ARG A 92 -31.77 -11.24 11.65
CA ARG A 92 -33.02 -11.68 10.99
C ARG A 92 -33.76 -10.49 10.36
N GLY A 93 -34.20 -10.67 9.12
CA GLY A 93 -34.97 -9.68 8.37
C GLY A 93 -34.13 -8.70 7.53
N THR A 94 -32.80 -8.62 7.71
CA THR A 94 -31.95 -7.79 6.84
C THR A 94 -31.41 -8.54 5.62
N ALA A 95 -31.60 -9.86 5.54
CA ALA A 95 -31.23 -10.66 4.36
C ALA A 95 -31.90 -10.18 3.07
N VAL A 96 -33.07 -9.55 3.18
CA VAL A 96 -33.82 -8.97 2.05
C VAL A 96 -33.00 -7.95 1.27
N TYR A 97 -32.05 -7.26 1.91
CA TYR A 97 -31.20 -6.27 1.25
C TYR A 97 -30.08 -6.85 0.38
N PHE A 98 -29.88 -8.17 0.41
CA PHE A 98 -28.88 -8.86 -0.41
C PHE A 98 -29.54 -9.61 -1.58
N ASN A 99 -30.87 -9.71 -1.61
CA ASN A 99 -31.58 -10.53 -2.58
C ASN A 99 -31.83 -9.80 -3.91
N ASP A 100 -30.82 -9.14 -4.47
CA ASP A 100 -30.94 -8.35 -5.69
C ASP A 100 -30.80 -9.22 -6.96
N THR A 101 -30.12 -10.35 -6.87
CA THR A 101 -29.89 -11.27 -8.00
C THR A 101 -30.22 -12.72 -7.61
N PRO A 102 -30.69 -13.56 -8.56
CA PRO A 102 -30.99 -14.96 -8.28
C PRO A 102 -29.76 -15.76 -7.85
N LYS A 103 -28.55 -15.41 -8.34
CA LYS A 103 -27.27 -16.01 -7.88
C LYS A 103 -27.07 -15.73 -6.39
N MET A 104 -27.29 -14.49 -5.96
CA MET A 104 -27.15 -14.10 -4.56
C MET A 104 -28.24 -14.74 -3.69
N ALA A 105 -29.47 -14.84 -4.19
CA ALA A 105 -30.56 -15.54 -3.52
C ALA A 105 -30.19 -16.98 -3.16
N ALA A 106 -29.71 -17.75 -4.15
CA ALA A 106 -29.26 -19.12 -3.96
C ALA A 106 -28.06 -19.19 -3.01
N TYR A 107 -27.10 -18.27 -3.14
CA TYR A 107 -25.95 -18.23 -2.24
C TYR A 107 -26.35 -17.97 -0.77
N LEU A 108 -27.34 -17.09 -0.54
CA LEU A 108 -27.87 -16.81 0.79
C LEU A 108 -28.59 -18.01 1.41
N GLU A 109 -29.15 -18.93 0.64
CA GLU A 109 -29.77 -20.14 1.20
C GLU A 109 -28.72 -21.03 1.89
N ASP A 110 -27.54 -21.15 1.28
CA ASP A 110 -26.47 -22.04 1.76
C ASP A 110 -25.47 -21.35 2.71
N HIS A 111 -25.23 -20.05 2.54
CA HIS A 111 -24.12 -19.32 3.20
C HIS A 111 -24.58 -18.14 4.06
N PHE A 112 -25.85 -18.12 4.48
CA PHE A 112 -26.36 -17.10 5.40
C PHE A 112 -26.16 -17.49 6.86
N PHE A 113 -25.57 -16.58 7.64
CA PHE A 113 -25.43 -16.74 9.08
C PHE A 113 -26.25 -15.68 9.80
N ASN A 114 -27.22 -16.14 10.58
CA ASN A 114 -28.05 -15.25 11.38
C ASN A 114 -27.32 -14.85 12.67
N CYS A 115 -26.97 -13.57 12.80
CA CYS A 115 -26.41 -13.03 14.04
C CYS A 115 -27.51 -12.54 14.99
N ASP A 116 -27.34 -12.80 16.29
CA ASP A 116 -28.26 -12.30 17.32
C ASP A 116 -28.25 -10.76 17.39
N THR A 117 -27.07 -10.17 17.20
CA THR A 117 -26.89 -8.72 17.15
C THR A 117 -25.96 -8.33 16.01
N THR A 118 -26.12 -7.11 15.50
CA THR A 118 -25.18 -6.54 14.52
C THR A 118 -23.75 -6.49 15.07
N TYR A 119 -23.58 -6.37 16.39
CA TYR A 119 -22.27 -6.35 17.02
C TYR A 119 -21.57 -7.71 16.94
N ALA A 120 -22.27 -8.80 17.25
CA ALA A 120 -21.73 -10.16 17.14
C ALA A 120 -21.27 -10.48 15.70
N CYS A 121 -22.01 -10.01 14.69
CA CYS A 121 -21.59 -10.09 13.29
C CYS A 121 -20.29 -9.33 13.04
N MET A 122 -20.20 -8.07 13.46
CA MET A 122 -18.98 -7.26 13.27
C MET A 122 -17.77 -7.86 14.00
N GLU A 123 -17.96 -8.41 15.19
CA GLU A 123 -16.92 -9.09 15.96
C GLU A 123 -16.38 -10.31 15.19
N ARG A 124 -17.26 -11.14 14.63
CA ARG A 124 -16.85 -12.25 13.78
C ARG A 124 -16.11 -11.80 12.52
N VAL A 125 -16.58 -10.74 11.87
CA VAL A 125 -15.88 -10.14 10.71
C VAL A 125 -14.46 -9.71 11.10
N ALA A 126 -14.30 -9.03 12.25
CA ALA A 126 -13.02 -8.53 12.72
C ALA A 126 -12.03 -9.65 13.08
N PHE A 127 -12.49 -10.66 13.83
CA PHE A 127 -11.59 -11.66 14.43
C PHE A 127 -11.51 -12.97 13.64
N LYS A 128 -12.62 -13.46 13.08
CA LYS A 128 -12.65 -14.72 12.33
C LYS A 128 -12.37 -14.53 10.83
N ARG A 129 -12.68 -13.34 10.29
CA ARG A 129 -12.41 -12.93 8.90
C ARG A 129 -13.01 -13.88 7.84
N ASP A 130 -14.04 -14.63 8.21
CA ASP A 130 -14.74 -15.60 7.34
C ASP A 130 -16.12 -15.09 6.87
N MET A 131 -16.39 -13.80 7.10
CA MET A 131 -17.73 -13.24 7.02
C MET A 131 -17.71 -11.81 6.47
N VAL A 132 -18.79 -11.46 5.78
CA VAL A 132 -19.18 -10.08 5.45
C VAL A 132 -20.51 -9.75 6.14
N THR A 133 -20.67 -8.52 6.62
CA THR A 133 -21.92 -8.06 7.25
C THR A 133 -22.39 -6.74 6.64
N CYS A 134 -23.71 -6.53 6.59
CA CYS A 134 -24.27 -5.21 6.28
C CYS A 134 -24.59 -4.46 7.57
N ASN A 135 -24.23 -3.18 7.60
CA ASN A 135 -24.61 -2.26 8.67
C ASN A 135 -24.77 -0.86 8.11
N SER A 136 -25.40 0.04 8.86
CA SER A 136 -25.43 1.45 8.46
C SER A 136 -24.04 2.06 8.59
N ILE A 137 -23.64 2.86 7.59
CA ILE A 137 -22.37 3.59 7.58
C ILE A 137 -22.16 4.32 8.90
N ARG A 138 -23.21 4.97 9.42
CA ARG A 138 -23.18 5.68 10.71
C ARG A 138 -22.86 4.79 11.91
N ARG A 139 -23.34 3.54 11.93
CA ARG A 139 -23.07 2.59 13.02
C ARG A 139 -21.67 2.02 12.93
N LEU A 140 -21.16 1.78 11.73
CA LEU A 140 -19.77 1.35 11.53
C LEU A 140 -18.82 2.39 12.11
N HIS A 141 -19.02 3.66 11.78
CA HIS A 141 -18.22 4.78 12.31
C HIS A 141 -18.18 4.89 13.84
N TYR A 142 -19.24 4.50 14.54
CA TYR A 142 -19.29 4.60 16.01
C TYR A 142 -18.71 3.38 16.72
N LYS A 143 -18.63 2.24 16.04
CA LYS A 143 -18.20 0.95 16.60
C LYS A 143 -17.13 0.33 15.73
N ASN A 144 -16.08 1.10 15.46
CA ASN A 144 -14.88 0.53 14.88
C ASN A 144 -14.32 -0.46 15.91
N ILE A 145 -14.22 -1.72 15.51
CA ILE A 145 -13.50 -2.72 16.29
C ILE A 145 -12.03 -2.43 15.99
N ILE A 146 -11.39 -1.79 16.95
CA ILE A 146 -10.02 -1.33 16.84
C ILE A 146 -9.11 -2.43 17.41
N ASP A 147 -8.04 -2.73 16.69
CA ASP A 147 -6.96 -3.56 17.21
C ASP A 147 -6.23 -2.83 18.34
N GLY A 148 -6.14 -3.46 19.50
CA GLY A 148 -5.56 -2.85 20.70
C GLY A 148 -4.08 -2.48 20.54
N ASP A 149 -3.35 -3.21 19.70
CA ASP A 149 -1.91 -2.99 19.51
C ASP A 149 -1.62 -1.91 18.47
N THR A 150 -2.40 -1.87 17.38
CA THR A 150 -2.14 -0.97 16.24
C THR A 150 -3.02 0.28 16.24
N GLY A 151 -4.14 0.28 16.97
CA GLY A 151 -5.12 1.36 16.90
C GLY A 151 -5.89 1.40 15.57
N GLN A 152 -5.73 0.41 14.68
CA GLN A 152 -6.36 0.37 13.37
C GLN A 152 -7.71 -0.36 13.41
N SER A 153 -8.63 0.04 12.54
CA SER A 153 -9.91 -0.67 12.36
C SER A 153 -9.65 -2.06 11.76
N LEU A 154 -10.15 -3.10 12.44
CA LEU A 154 -10.11 -4.49 11.96
C LEU A 154 -11.19 -4.78 10.90
N VAL A 155 -12.11 -3.84 10.66
CA VAL A 155 -13.20 -3.98 9.69
C VAL A 155 -13.02 -2.94 8.60
N GLU A 156 -12.99 -3.40 7.35
CA GLU A 156 -12.96 -2.56 6.16
C GLU A 156 -14.38 -2.37 5.59
N LYS A 157 -14.64 -1.18 5.06
CA LYS A 157 -15.94 -0.83 4.47
C LYS A 157 -15.89 -1.10 2.97
N LEU A 158 -16.87 -1.83 2.47
CA LEU A 158 -17.06 -2.02 1.03
C LEU A 158 -17.76 -0.81 0.41
N TYR A 159 -17.30 -0.40 -0.76
CA TYR A 159 -17.89 0.67 -1.57
C TYR A 159 -18.21 0.14 -2.97
N PRO A 160 -19.39 0.45 -3.54
CA PRO A 160 -20.43 1.37 -3.04
C PRO A 160 -21.32 0.78 -1.92
N PRO A 161 -22.09 1.60 -1.19
CA PRO A 161 -23.07 1.07 -0.25
C PRO A 161 -24.16 0.26 -0.97
N LEU A 162 -24.52 -0.90 -0.43
CA LEU A 162 -25.52 -1.82 -1.00
C LEU A 162 -26.86 -1.13 -1.27
N TYR A 163 -27.33 -0.32 -0.32
CA TYR A 163 -28.55 0.45 -0.49
C TYR A 163 -28.51 1.76 0.29
N ARG A 164 -29.33 2.72 -0.15
CA ARG A 164 -29.53 3.99 0.55
C ARG A 164 -30.90 3.97 1.21
N ARG A 165 -30.93 4.09 2.53
CA ARG A 165 -32.18 4.22 3.28
C ARG A 165 -32.45 5.67 3.62
N LEU A 166 -33.66 6.13 3.31
CA LEU A 166 -34.17 7.41 3.82
C LEU A 166 -34.63 7.21 5.27
N LEU A 167 -34.14 8.07 6.15
CA LEU A 167 -34.68 8.18 7.50
C LEU A 167 -35.94 9.03 7.43
N VAL A 168 -37.09 8.37 7.60
CA VAL A 168 -38.41 9.01 7.54
C VAL A 168 -39.14 8.82 8.85
N MET A 169 -39.99 9.79 9.19
CA MET A 169 -40.93 9.67 10.29
C MET A 169 -42.29 9.24 9.74
N TYR A 170 -42.87 8.18 10.29
CA TYR A 170 -44.15 7.65 9.84
C TYR A 170 -45.29 8.25 10.68
N PHE A 171 -46.36 8.66 10.01
CA PHE A 171 -47.60 9.11 10.64
C PHE A 171 -48.76 8.25 10.15
N ARG A 172 -49.77 8.05 11.00
CA ARG A 172 -51.03 7.42 10.57
C ARG A 172 -51.69 8.29 9.50
N LYS A 173 -52.29 7.66 8.48
CA LYS A 173 -53.04 8.39 7.45
C LYS A 173 -54.11 9.27 8.11
N GLY A 174 -54.14 10.56 7.75
CA GLY A 174 -55.06 11.55 8.32
C GLY A 174 -54.60 12.18 9.65
N HIS A 175 -53.38 11.90 10.11
CA HIS A 175 -52.89 12.50 11.36
C HIS A 175 -52.76 14.03 11.23
N PRO A 176 -53.39 14.83 12.12
CA PRO A 176 -53.50 16.29 11.97
C PRO A 176 -52.14 17.00 12.03
N VAL A 177 -51.16 16.41 12.72
CA VAL A 177 -49.80 16.99 12.87
C VAL A 177 -48.93 16.80 11.61
N PHE A 178 -49.30 15.90 10.69
CA PHE A 178 -48.43 15.54 9.56
C PHE A 178 -48.06 16.75 8.69
N SER A 179 -49.04 17.57 8.31
CA SER A 179 -48.82 18.75 7.46
C SER A 179 -47.92 19.78 8.14
N VAL A 180 -48.17 20.06 9.42
CA VAL A 180 -47.38 20.98 10.23
C VAL A 180 -45.94 20.47 10.39
N PHE A 181 -45.77 19.18 10.68
CA PHE A 181 -44.46 18.56 10.82
C PHE A 181 -43.67 18.63 9.51
N ASN A 182 -44.29 18.33 8.37
CA ASN A 182 -43.65 18.35 7.07
C ASN A 182 -43.17 19.77 6.68
N VAL A 183 -43.99 20.80 6.94
CA VAL A 183 -43.62 22.21 6.72
C VAL A 183 -42.42 22.59 7.60
N ASN A 184 -42.45 22.23 8.88
CA ASN A 184 -41.35 22.53 9.80
C ASN A 184 -40.07 21.76 9.44
N LEU A 185 -40.18 20.50 9.04
CA LEU A 185 -39.04 19.70 8.59
C LEU A 185 -38.39 20.32 7.34
N ASN A 186 -39.20 20.78 6.38
CA ASN A 186 -38.69 21.48 5.20
C ASN A 186 -37.98 22.78 5.58
N ARG A 187 -38.50 23.56 6.53
CA ARG A 187 -37.83 24.76 7.05
C ARG A 187 -36.49 24.42 7.73
N LEU A 188 -36.41 23.33 8.50
CA LEU A 188 -35.16 22.87 9.11
C LEU A 188 -34.12 22.43 8.07
N ILE A 189 -34.56 21.78 6.99
CA ILE A 189 -33.67 21.41 5.88
C ILE A 189 -33.20 22.67 5.14
N GLN A 190 -34.11 23.56 4.76
CA GLN A 190 -33.80 24.79 4.01
C GLN A 190 -32.91 25.77 4.79
N SER A 191 -33.04 25.82 6.12
CA SER A 191 -32.16 26.63 6.98
C SER A 191 -30.75 26.07 7.14
N GLY A 192 -30.45 24.87 6.60
CA GLY A 192 -29.15 24.23 6.71
C GLY A 192 -28.85 23.65 8.11
N ILE A 193 -29.83 23.63 9.03
CA ILE A 193 -29.65 23.07 10.38
C ILE A 193 -29.29 21.59 10.29
N THR A 194 -29.94 20.84 9.40
CA THR A 194 -29.65 19.42 9.20
C THR A 194 -28.23 19.20 8.71
N GLU A 195 -27.75 20.02 7.77
CA GLU A 195 -26.37 19.94 7.27
C GLU A 195 -25.35 20.28 8.36
N LYS A 196 -25.62 21.31 9.16
CA LYS A 196 -24.77 21.69 10.30
C LYS A 196 -24.66 20.56 11.33
N ILE A 197 -25.77 19.88 11.63
CA ILE A 197 -25.78 18.72 12.54
C ILE A 197 -25.00 17.56 11.93
N MET A 198 -25.20 17.27 10.64
CA MET A 198 -24.45 16.21 9.94
C MET A 198 -22.94 16.50 9.92
N LYS A 199 -22.52 17.71 9.57
CA LYS A 199 -21.11 18.12 9.61
C LYS A 199 -20.50 17.99 11.00
N LYS A 200 -21.26 18.33 12.05
CA LYS A 200 -20.81 18.13 13.45
C LYS A 200 -20.64 16.65 13.77
N TYR A 201 -21.54 15.80 13.28
CA TYR A 201 -21.46 14.36 13.43
C TYR A 201 -20.28 13.75 12.66
N GLU A 202 -20.06 14.16 11.41
CA GLU A 202 -18.93 13.73 10.58
C GLU A 202 -17.59 14.10 11.22
N LYS A 203 -17.45 15.32 11.73
CA LYS A 203 -16.25 15.72 12.47
C LYS A 203 -16.02 14.89 13.73
N PHE A 204 -17.08 14.55 14.45
CA PHE A 204 -16.97 13.70 15.63
C PHE A 204 -16.49 12.28 15.26
N VAL A 205 -16.93 11.78 14.11
CA VAL A 205 -16.51 10.49 13.56
C VAL A 205 -15.08 10.52 13.04
N GLU A 206 -14.67 11.58 12.34
CA GLU A 206 -13.30 11.74 11.81
C GLU A 206 -12.25 11.75 12.93
N ILE A 207 -12.59 12.27 14.11
CA ILE A 207 -11.71 12.22 15.28
C ILE A 207 -11.46 10.77 15.76
N ILE A 208 -12.42 9.86 15.51
CA ILE A 208 -12.34 8.46 15.93
C ILE A 208 -11.64 7.59 14.88
N GLU A 209 -11.73 7.96 13.60
CA GLU A 209 -11.08 7.24 12.52
C GLU A 209 -9.66 7.76 12.32
N PRO A 210 -8.61 6.97 12.62
CA PRO A 210 -7.26 7.38 12.27
C PRO A 210 -7.20 7.63 10.75
N PRO A 211 -6.46 8.66 10.31
CA PRO A 211 -6.42 9.04 8.90
C PRO A 211 -6.10 7.81 8.05
N LEU A 212 -6.97 7.57 7.05
CA LEU A 212 -6.96 6.42 6.16
C LEU A 212 -5.79 6.48 5.16
N SER A 213 -4.57 6.54 5.68
CA SER A 213 -3.29 6.49 4.99
C SER A 213 -2.24 7.05 5.97
N GLU A 214 -1.97 6.33 7.05
CA GLU A 214 -0.60 6.42 7.55
C GLU A 214 0.28 5.89 6.42
N ALA A 215 1.01 6.80 5.77
CA ALA A 215 2.05 6.44 4.83
C ALA A 215 2.83 5.30 5.47
N VAL A 216 2.88 4.13 4.80
CA VAL A 216 3.51 2.92 5.33
C VAL A 216 4.87 3.33 5.87
N SER A 217 4.98 3.44 7.19
CA SER A 217 6.18 3.96 7.81
C SER A 217 7.21 2.88 7.65
N LEU A 218 8.27 3.19 6.91
CA LEU A 218 9.31 2.23 6.59
C LEU A 218 10.00 1.83 7.90
N LYS A 219 9.58 0.71 8.49
CA LYS A 219 10.18 0.21 9.74
C LYS A 219 11.64 -0.17 9.49
N LEU A 220 12.49 -0.01 10.52
CA LEU A 220 13.91 -0.36 10.47
C LEU A 220 14.15 -1.79 9.95
N ALA A 221 13.23 -2.72 10.24
CA ALA A 221 13.24 -4.09 9.73
C ALA A 221 13.42 -4.19 8.20
N HIS A 222 12.87 -3.25 7.43
CA HIS A 222 12.99 -3.24 5.96
C HIS A 222 14.39 -2.83 5.48
N ILE A 223 15.20 -2.16 6.31
CA ILE A 223 16.54 -1.66 5.96
C ILE A 223 17.66 -2.61 6.49
N VAL A 224 17.30 -3.66 7.24
CA VAL A 224 18.29 -4.58 7.84
C VAL A 224 19.18 -5.25 6.79
N ALA A 225 18.61 -5.69 5.67
CA ALA A 225 19.38 -6.37 4.62
C ALA A 225 20.43 -5.44 3.96
N PRO A 226 20.08 -4.22 3.49
CA PRO A 226 21.08 -3.25 3.03
C PRO A 226 22.18 -2.95 4.07
N LEU A 227 21.79 -2.81 5.34
CA LEU A 227 22.73 -2.53 6.43
C LEU A 227 23.70 -3.71 6.64
N PHE A 228 23.19 -4.94 6.59
CA PHE A 228 24.02 -6.14 6.70
C PHE A 228 25.03 -6.26 5.56
N ILE A 229 24.60 -6.04 4.31
CA ILE A 229 25.48 -6.04 3.14
C ILE A 229 26.59 -4.97 3.29
N TRP A 230 26.24 -3.78 3.79
CA TRP A 230 27.21 -2.72 4.05
C TRP A 230 28.25 -3.13 5.11
N ILE A 231 27.82 -3.73 6.23
CA ILE A 231 28.74 -4.21 7.28
C ILE A 231 29.69 -5.28 6.71
N VAL A 232 29.16 -6.28 6.01
CA VAL A 232 29.96 -7.35 5.39
C VAL A 232 30.97 -6.76 4.40
N GLY A 233 30.57 -5.79 3.58
CA GLY A 233 31.47 -5.10 2.66
C GLY A 233 32.63 -4.39 3.36
N ASN A 234 32.38 -3.73 4.49
CA ASN A 234 33.44 -3.09 5.29
C ASN A 234 34.42 -4.12 5.88
N VAL A 235 33.91 -5.25 6.38
CA VAL A 235 34.77 -6.33 6.91
C VAL A 235 35.67 -6.89 5.82
N ILE A 236 35.13 -7.17 4.63
CA ILE A 236 35.90 -7.67 3.48
C ILE A 236 36.97 -6.65 3.06
N SER A 237 36.62 -5.36 3.03
CA SER A 237 37.56 -4.27 2.72
C SER A 237 38.75 -4.25 3.69
N ILE A 238 38.47 -4.30 4.99
CA ILE A 238 39.51 -4.33 6.04
C ILE A 238 40.41 -5.56 5.88
N LEU A 239 39.83 -6.75 5.66
CA LEU A 239 40.60 -7.98 5.45
C LEU A 239 41.49 -7.89 4.20
N SER A 240 40.97 -7.33 3.10
CA SER A 240 41.73 -7.16 1.86
C SER A 240 42.93 -6.24 2.05
N PHE A 241 42.79 -5.17 2.85
CA PHE A 241 43.87 -4.24 3.18
C PHE A 241 44.98 -4.94 3.98
N PHE A 242 44.62 -5.76 4.96
CA PHE A 242 45.62 -6.53 5.71
C PHE A 242 46.34 -7.55 4.84
N MET A 243 45.63 -8.24 3.95
CA MET A 243 46.23 -9.19 3.01
C MET A 243 47.21 -8.50 2.06
N GLU A 244 46.83 -7.37 1.48
CA GLU A 244 47.71 -6.57 0.61
C GLU A 244 48.97 -6.11 1.34
N LYS A 245 48.82 -5.66 2.59
CA LYS A 245 49.95 -5.26 3.44
C LYS A 245 50.90 -6.42 3.72
N GLN A 246 50.37 -7.62 4.00
CA GLN A 246 51.20 -8.82 4.23
C GLN A 246 51.95 -9.24 2.96
N ILE A 247 51.28 -9.25 1.81
CA ILE A 247 51.90 -9.56 0.52
C ILE A 247 53.02 -8.56 0.21
N THR A 248 52.73 -7.27 0.36
CA THR A 248 53.70 -6.20 0.11
C THR A 248 54.90 -6.28 1.06
N HIS A 249 54.67 -6.71 2.31
CA HIS A 249 55.75 -6.96 3.26
C HIS A 249 56.59 -8.16 2.83
N ALA A 250 55.99 -9.29 2.46
CA ALA A 250 56.70 -10.48 2.00
C ALA A 250 57.57 -10.21 0.75
N GLU A 251 57.07 -9.42 -0.21
CA GLU A 251 57.82 -9.02 -1.41
C GLU A 251 59.06 -8.17 -1.12
N LYS A 252 59.10 -7.48 0.03
CA LYS A 252 60.28 -6.70 0.45
C LYS A 252 61.40 -7.56 1.03
N PHE A 253 61.10 -8.76 1.53
CA PHE A 253 62.11 -9.67 2.09
C PHE A 253 62.70 -10.63 1.05
N THR A 254 62.01 -10.84 -0.06
CA THR A 254 62.48 -11.68 -1.17
C THR A 254 63.36 -10.95 -2.18
N LYS A 255 63.52 -9.62 -2.07
CA LYS A 255 64.43 -8.79 -2.87
C LYS A 255 65.64 -8.37 -2.06
#